data_AF-A0A7J8YQU0-F1
#
_entry.id   AF-A0A7J8YQU0-F1
#
_cell.length_a   1.000
_cell.length_b   1.000
_cell.length_c   1.000
_cell.angle_alpha   90.00
_cell.angle_beta   90.00
_cell.angle_gamma   90.00
#
_symmetry.space_group_name_H-M   'P 1'
#
loop_
_entity.id
_entity.type
_entity.pdbx_description
1 polymer ?
#
loop_
_entity_poly.entity_id
_entity_poly.type
_entity_poly.pdbx_seq_one_letter_code
_entity_poly.pdbx_strand_id
1 'polypeptide(L)'
;HTPQCRPVAASSKDKILFSTNLLIYKAEFFLRASVGIGINGISPGLVQGPVPIGATLANITNSARRVIEELGLATVGHLRAIKQVLRSNLPFQGPRLDLSAQVFAGFVNLGFNVSTLSPPFNIYANTPSFVLAAEAISAFTVQYYAGIIPLIIGDEQRQLVARIGLNEAAAFGVLRTILNDGVNSTVPPYTFTMAELTNRTSEVVNRLGGCGVKDEGLIVPFQLGAENRTTSNVVPGDVNSLAHARFER
;
A
#
# COMPACT_ATOMS: atom_id res chain seq x y z
N HIS A 1 -23.32 8.96 4.41
CA HIS A 1 -22.80 9.32 5.75
C HIS A 1 -21.59 10.24 5.60
N THR A 2 -21.60 11.37 6.31
CA THR A 2 -20.46 12.30 6.41
C THR A 2 -19.37 11.65 7.25
N PRO A 3 -18.10 11.71 6.83
CA PRO A 3 -17.05 11.03 7.56
C PRO A 3 -16.73 11.70 8.90
N GLN A 4 -16.42 10.91 9.93
CA GLN A 4 -16.21 11.42 11.29
C GLN A 4 -14.83 12.06 11.52
N CYS A 5 -13.86 11.79 10.63
CA CYS A 5 -12.53 12.40 10.62
C CYS A 5 -11.80 12.36 11.98
N ARG A 6 -11.97 11.28 12.74
CA ARG A 6 -11.35 11.08 14.06
C ARG A 6 -10.86 9.65 14.23
N PRO A 7 -9.90 9.39 15.12
CA PRO A 7 -9.50 8.03 15.44
C PRO A 7 -10.70 7.20 15.93
N VAL A 8 -10.82 5.96 15.47
CA VAL A 8 -11.81 5.05 16.04
C VAL A 8 -11.37 4.61 17.44
N ALA A 9 -12.31 4.70 18.37
CA ALA A 9 -12.15 4.20 19.72
C ALA A 9 -12.04 2.67 19.66
N ALA A 10 -10.83 2.16 19.85
CA ALA A 10 -10.51 0.74 19.81
C ALA A 10 -9.33 0.47 20.73
N SER A 11 -9.22 -0.75 21.27
CA SER A 11 -8.08 -1.11 22.10
C SER A 11 -6.78 -1.11 21.28
N SER A 12 -5.63 -1.03 21.94
CA SER A 12 -4.32 -1.19 21.28
C SER A 12 -4.22 -2.52 20.54
N LYS A 13 -4.77 -3.59 21.13
CA LYS A 13 -4.83 -4.92 20.51
C LYS A 13 -5.65 -4.90 19.22
N ASP A 14 -6.83 -4.27 19.22
CA ASP A 14 -7.70 -4.24 18.04
C ASP A 14 -7.09 -3.42 16.90
N LYS A 15 -6.42 -2.31 17.21
CA LYS A 15 -5.66 -1.52 16.22
C LYS A 15 -4.55 -2.35 15.57
N ILE A 16 -3.80 -3.09 16.38
CA ILE A 16 -2.74 -3.97 15.87
C ILE A 16 -3.33 -5.12 15.04
N LEU A 17 -4.41 -5.75 15.50
CA LEU A 17 -5.07 -6.83 14.76
C LEU A 17 -5.64 -6.33 13.44
N PHE A 18 -6.21 -5.12 13.38
CA PHE A 18 -6.68 -4.57 12.12
C PHE A 18 -5.53 -4.39 11.11
N SER A 19 -4.35 -3.94 11.56
CA SER A 19 -3.17 -3.80 10.69
C SER A 19 -2.79 -5.10 9.99
N THR A 20 -3.11 -6.26 10.58
CA THR A 20 -2.80 -7.57 9.98
C THR A 20 -3.57 -7.80 8.68
N ASN A 21 -4.77 -7.23 8.51
CA ASN A 21 -5.49 -7.28 7.22
C ASN A 21 -4.70 -6.59 6.10
N LEU A 22 -4.04 -5.47 6.43
CA LEU A 22 -3.23 -4.70 5.48
C LEU A 22 -1.96 -5.46 5.10
N LEU A 23 -1.29 -6.02 6.12
CA LEU A 23 -0.10 -6.84 5.93
C LEU A 23 -0.41 -8.13 5.18
N ILE A 24 -1.55 -8.78 5.42
CA ILE A 24 -1.98 -9.97 4.67
C ILE A 24 -2.23 -9.60 3.21
N TYR A 25 -2.95 -8.51 2.96
CA TYR A 25 -3.20 -8.02 1.59
C TYR A 25 -1.88 -7.74 0.86
N LYS A 26 -0.97 -6.98 1.49
CA LYS A 26 0.35 -6.67 0.95
C LYS A 26 1.18 -7.94 0.67
N ALA A 27 1.32 -8.84 1.65
CA ALA A 27 2.15 -10.02 1.50
C ALA A 27 1.59 -10.98 0.43
N GLU A 28 0.28 -11.23 0.41
CA GLU A 28 -0.34 -12.06 -0.63
C GLU A 28 -0.16 -11.44 -2.02
N PHE A 29 -0.35 -10.12 -2.16
CA PHE A 29 -0.16 -9.44 -3.44
C PHE A 29 1.30 -9.49 -3.91
N PHE A 30 2.25 -9.19 -3.02
CA PHE A 30 3.65 -9.06 -3.37
C PHE A 30 4.27 -10.43 -3.68
N LEU A 31 4.10 -11.43 -2.81
CA LEU A 31 4.70 -12.75 -2.97
C LEU A 31 4.13 -13.49 -4.19
N ARG A 32 2.82 -13.39 -4.44
CA ARG A 32 2.23 -14.05 -5.62
C ARG A 32 2.71 -13.42 -6.92
N ALA A 33 2.90 -12.11 -6.93
CA ALA A 33 3.40 -11.40 -8.10
C ALA A 33 4.89 -11.63 -8.37
N SER A 34 5.70 -11.77 -7.31
CA SER A 34 7.15 -11.91 -7.45
C SER A 34 7.58 -13.37 -7.63
N VAL A 35 7.09 -14.28 -6.79
CA VAL A 35 7.55 -15.68 -6.70
C VAL A 35 6.45 -16.72 -6.85
N GLY A 36 5.18 -16.31 -7.00
CA GLY A 36 4.08 -17.20 -7.34
C GLY A 36 3.49 -17.99 -6.15
N ILE A 37 3.98 -17.74 -4.94
CA ILE A 37 3.49 -18.37 -3.70
C ILE A 37 2.87 -17.32 -2.76
N GLY A 38 1.96 -17.76 -1.89
CA GLY A 38 1.35 -16.90 -0.87
C GLY A 38 2.04 -17.01 0.49
N ILE A 39 1.45 -16.39 1.52
CA ILE A 39 2.02 -16.34 2.88
C ILE A 39 2.28 -17.75 3.42
N ASN A 40 1.34 -18.68 3.23
CA ASN A 40 1.45 -20.04 3.74
C ASN A 40 2.49 -20.91 3.00
N GLY A 41 3.00 -20.47 1.84
CA GLY A 41 4.17 -21.08 1.21
C GLY A 41 5.47 -20.72 1.92
N ILE A 42 5.51 -19.56 2.61
CA ILE A 42 6.66 -19.06 3.37
C ILE A 42 6.57 -19.45 4.85
N SER A 43 5.39 -19.28 5.46
CA SER A 43 5.13 -19.54 6.88
C SER A 43 3.82 -20.32 7.00
N PRO A 44 3.85 -21.67 6.89
CA PRO A 44 2.67 -22.50 6.95
C PRO A 44 1.83 -22.25 8.22
N GLY A 45 0.50 -22.13 8.06
CA GLY A 45 -0.43 -21.94 9.17
C GLY A 45 -0.40 -20.55 9.81
N LEU A 46 0.34 -19.58 9.24
CA LEU A 46 0.35 -18.22 9.76
C LEU A 46 -1.00 -17.52 9.55
N VAL A 47 -1.63 -17.78 8.40
CA VAL A 47 -2.91 -17.20 7.99
C VAL A 47 -3.87 -18.31 7.59
N GLN A 48 -5.12 -18.24 8.03
CA GLN A 48 -6.21 -19.08 7.57
C GLN A 48 -7.23 -18.22 6.81
N GLY A 49 -7.68 -18.69 5.65
CA GLY A 49 -8.63 -17.96 4.82
C GLY A 49 -8.66 -18.51 3.40
N PRO A 50 -9.58 -18.01 2.56
CA PRO A 50 -9.65 -18.42 1.16
C PRO A 50 -8.40 -17.93 0.39
N VAL A 51 -8.00 -18.71 -0.61
CA VAL A 51 -6.95 -18.29 -1.55
C VAL A 51 -7.42 -17.02 -2.30
N PRO A 52 -6.55 -16.01 -2.47
CA PRO A 52 -6.87 -14.81 -3.23
C PRO A 52 -7.31 -15.11 -4.67
N ILE A 53 -8.26 -14.34 -5.19
CA ILE A 53 -8.74 -14.43 -6.57
C ILE A 53 -7.78 -13.65 -7.48
N GLY A 54 -7.47 -14.19 -8.66
CA GLY A 54 -6.85 -13.43 -9.76
C GLY A 54 -5.40 -12.99 -9.55
N ALA A 55 -4.78 -13.38 -8.44
CA ALA A 55 -3.37 -13.16 -8.19
C ALA A 55 -2.52 -14.03 -9.13
N THR A 56 -1.52 -13.43 -9.76
CA THR A 56 -0.62 -14.12 -10.70
C THR A 56 0.77 -13.48 -10.68
N LEU A 57 1.75 -14.16 -11.27
CA LEU A 57 3.07 -13.61 -11.48
C LEU A 57 3.00 -12.35 -12.36
N ALA A 58 3.61 -11.27 -11.88
CA ALA A 58 3.69 -10.03 -12.63
C ALA A 58 4.83 -10.10 -13.64
N ASN A 59 4.64 -9.52 -14.84
CA ASN A 59 5.69 -9.33 -15.83
C ASN A 59 6.51 -8.07 -15.50
N ILE A 60 7.34 -8.15 -14.47
CA ILE A 60 8.18 -7.05 -13.99
C ILE A 60 9.67 -7.35 -14.18
N THR A 61 10.49 -6.31 -14.21
CA THR A 61 11.95 -6.43 -14.34
C THR A 61 12.55 -7.23 -13.19
N ASN A 62 13.72 -7.83 -13.40
CA ASN A 62 14.39 -8.62 -12.36
C ASN A 62 14.73 -7.78 -11.12
N SER A 63 15.10 -6.51 -11.31
CA SER A 63 15.37 -5.58 -10.20
C SER A 63 14.09 -5.31 -9.39
N ALA A 64 12.99 -4.98 -10.06
CA ALA A 64 11.71 -4.79 -9.39
C ALA A 64 11.22 -6.07 -8.69
N ARG A 65 11.37 -7.24 -9.34
CA ARG A 65 10.98 -8.53 -8.75
C ARG A 65 11.67 -8.80 -7.43
N ARG A 66 12.98 -8.58 -7.34
CA ARG A 66 13.76 -8.77 -6.10
C ARG A 66 13.26 -7.85 -4.98
N VAL A 67 12.99 -6.58 -5.30
CA VAL A 67 12.43 -5.63 -4.34
C VAL A 67 11.05 -6.09 -3.86
N ILE A 68 10.13 -6.44 -4.77
CA ILE A 68 8.78 -6.87 -4.41
C ILE A 68 8.80 -8.16 -3.57
N GLU A 69 9.68 -9.12 -3.91
CA GLU A 69 9.90 -10.32 -3.12
C GLU A 69 10.39 -10.00 -1.70
N GLU A 70 11.44 -9.18 -1.57
CA GLU A 70 11.99 -8.77 -0.28
C GLU A 70 10.92 -8.13 0.61
N LEU A 71 10.15 -7.19 0.05
CA LEU A 71 9.07 -6.52 0.76
C LEU A 71 7.95 -7.49 1.18
N GLY A 72 7.61 -8.46 0.32
CA GLY A 72 6.64 -9.51 0.64
C GLY A 72 7.12 -10.40 1.80
N LEU A 73 8.39 -10.82 1.78
CA LEU A 73 8.99 -11.64 2.84
C LEU A 73 9.11 -10.88 4.17
N ALA A 74 9.50 -9.61 4.13
CA ALA A 74 9.53 -8.74 5.31
C ALA A 74 8.14 -8.62 5.95
N THR A 75 7.09 -8.48 5.14
CA THR A 75 5.70 -8.41 5.59
C THR A 75 5.25 -9.70 6.30
N VAL A 76 5.70 -10.87 5.84
CA VAL A 76 5.49 -12.14 6.57
C VAL A 76 6.21 -12.14 7.93
N GLY A 77 7.40 -11.54 7.99
CA GLY A 77 8.12 -11.25 9.24
C GLY A 77 7.31 -10.39 10.21
N HIS A 78 6.70 -9.30 9.72
CA HIS A 78 5.84 -8.41 10.51
C HIS A 78 4.66 -9.17 11.14
N LEU A 79 3.97 -10.01 10.37
CA LEU A 79 2.87 -10.85 10.87
C LEU A 79 3.34 -11.79 12.00
N ARG A 80 4.49 -12.44 11.85
CA ARG A 80 5.06 -13.29 12.92
C ARG A 80 5.38 -12.51 14.18
N ALA A 81 5.99 -11.33 14.04
CA ALA A 81 6.29 -10.45 15.18
C ALA A 81 5.02 -10.00 15.92
N ILE A 82 3.94 -9.70 15.20
CA ILE A 82 2.64 -9.38 15.81
C ILE A 82 2.11 -10.57 16.62
N LYS A 83 2.13 -11.80 16.10
CA LYS A 83 1.69 -12.98 16.87
C LYS A 83 2.49 -13.14 18.16
N GLN A 84 3.80 -12.93 18.09
CA GLN A 84 4.68 -13.02 19.24
C GLN A 84 4.30 -11.99 20.31
N VAL A 85 4.23 -10.70 19.96
CA VAL A 85 3.91 -9.62 20.93
C VAL A 85 2.50 -9.74 21.49
N LEU A 86 1.52 -10.13 20.68
CA LEU A 86 0.15 -10.36 21.14
C LEU A 86 -0.03 -11.69 21.87
N ARG A 87 1.03 -12.51 21.98
CA ARG A 87 1.03 -13.85 22.61
C ARG A 87 -0.11 -14.73 22.07
N SER A 88 -0.35 -14.67 20.75
CA SER A 88 -1.41 -15.42 20.07
C SER A 88 -0.83 -16.59 19.29
N ASN A 89 -1.36 -17.78 19.55
CA ASN A 89 -1.02 -18.99 18.79
C ASN A 89 -1.97 -19.21 17.60
N LEU A 90 -3.12 -18.55 17.57
CA LEU A 90 -4.11 -18.72 16.51
C LEU A 90 -3.63 -18.11 15.18
N PRO A 91 -3.89 -18.77 14.04
CA PRO A 91 -3.67 -18.17 12.72
C PRO A 91 -4.48 -16.87 12.57
N PHE A 92 -3.93 -15.89 11.86
CA PHE A 92 -4.72 -14.72 11.48
C PHE A 92 -5.81 -15.14 10.51
N GLN A 93 -6.99 -14.54 10.62
CA GLN A 93 -8.07 -14.77 9.68
C GLN A 93 -7.87 -13.83 8.49
N GLY A 94 -7.50 -14.40 7.35
CA GLY A 94 -7.33 -13.67 6.09
C GLY A 94 -8.68 -13.39 5.44
N PRO A 95 -8.96 -12.14 5.04
CA PRO A 95 -10.18 -11.82 4.32
C PRO A 95 -10.17 -12.44 2.91
N ARG A 96 -11.34 -12.51 2.26
CA ARG A 96 -11.40 -12.81 0.83
C ARG A 96 -10.79 -11.64 0.06
N LEU A 97 -9.66 -11.90 -0.59
CA LEU A 97 -8.97 -10.92 -1.43
C LEU A 97 -9.28 -11.18 -2.90
N ASP A 98 -9.65 -10.12 -3.62
CA ASP A 98 -9.70 -10.11 -5.08
C ASP A 98 -8.54 -9.26 -5.60
N LEU A 99 -7.52 -9.95 -6.11
CA LEU A 99 -6.29 -9.38 -6.63
C LEU A 99 -6.29 -9.43 -8.17
N SER A 100 -7.45 -9.63 -8.79
CA SER A 100 -7.58 -9.73 -10.24
C SER A 100 -7.27 -8.39 -10.91
N ALA A 101 -6.69 -8.46 -12.11
CA ALA A 101 -6.41 -7.26 -12.91
C ALA A 101 -7.67 -6.41 -13.13
N GLN A 102 -8.85 -7.04 -13.20
CA GLN A 102 -10.15 -6.41 -13.38
C GLN A 102 -10.53 -5.46 -12.24
N VAL A 103 -10.28 -5.84 -10.98
CA VAL A 103 -10.56 -4.97 -9.82
C VAL A 103 -9.70 -3.70 -9.89
N PHE A 104 -8.40 -3.86 -10.17
CA PHE A 104 -7.51 -2.72 -10.32
C PHE A 104 -7.82 -1.89 -11.56
N ALA A 105 -8.25 -2.51 -12.66
CA ALA A 105 -8.69 -1.81 -13.85
C ALA A 105 -9.87 -0.89 -13.56
N GLY A 106 -10.85 -1.37 -12.79
CA GLY A 106 -11.98 -0.55 -12.34
C GLY A 106 -11.53 0.69 -11.58
N PHE A 107 -10.53 0.55 -10.70
CA PHE A 107 -9.96 1.67 -9.96
C PHE A 107 -9.26 2.70 -10.87
N VAL A 108 -8.45 2.23 -11.83
CA VAL A 108 -7.79 3.13 -12.79
C VAL A 108 -8.82 3.81 -13.71
N ASN A 109 -9.83 3.09 -14.19
CA ASN A 109 -10.94 3.63 -14.98
C ASN A 109 -11.65 4.78 -14.25
N LEU A 110 -11.87 4.66 -12.93
CA LEU A 110 -12.42 5.74 -12.10
C LEU A 110 -11.52 6.98 -12.04
N GLY A 111 -10.20 6.81 -12.10
CA GLY A 111 -9.23 7.91 -12.12
C GLY A 111 -9.23 8.66 -13.45
N PHE A 112 -9.38 7.94 -14.56
CA PHE A 112 -9.47 8.54 -15.89
C PHE A 112 -10.88 8.97 -16.29
N ASN A 113 -11.88 8.73 -15.44
CA ASN A 113 -13.29 9.01 -15.72
C ASN A 113 -13.77 8.36 -17.04
N VAL A 114 -13.41 7.11 -17.24
CA VAL A 114 -13.78 6.30 -18.42
C VAL A 114 -14.44 5.00 -17.98
N SER A 115 -15.28 4.41 -18.82
CA SER A 115 -15.91 3.11 -18.52
C SER A 115 -14.87 1.99 -18.52
N THR A 116 -14.05 1.95 -19.58
CA THR A 116 -13.00 0.94 -19.78
C THR A 116 -11.87 1.54 -20.61
N LEU A 117 -10.63 1.48 -20.11
CA LEU A 117 -9.45 1.74 -20.94
C LEU A 117 -9.34 0.70 -22.07
N SER A 118 -8.80 1.11 -23.22
CA SER A 118 -8.55 0.20 -24.34
C SER A 118 -7.05 0.14 -24.64
N PRO A 119 -6.37 -1.01 -24.40
CA PRO A 119 -6.89 -2.23 -23.75
C PRO A 119 -7.20 -2.03 -22.25
N PRO A 120 -7.90 -2.96 -21.57
CA PRO A 120 -8.14 -2.86 -20.13
C PRO A 120 -6.84 -2.81 -19.32
N PHE A 121 -6.81 -1.96 -18.29
CA PHE A 121 -5.63 -1.82 -17.43
C PHE A 121 -5.27 -3.15 -16.75
N ASN A 122 -4.02 -3.56 -16.88
CA ASN A 122 -3.53 -4.79 -16.29
C ASN A 122 -2.32 -4.48 -15.41
N ILE A 123 -2.54 -4.55 -14.10
CA ILE A 123 -1.48 -4.33 -13.10
C ILE A 123 -0.31 -5.32 -13.21
N TYR A 124 -0.52 -6.51 -13.78
CA TYR A 124 0.52 -7.52 -13.89
C TYR A 124 1.33 -7.41 -15.20
N ALA A 125 1.00 -6.47 -16.09
CA ALA A 125 1.56 -6.44 -17.45
C ALA A 125 2.99 -5.92 -17.55
N ASN A 126 3.38 -5.00 -16.67
CA ASN A 126 4.69 -4.36 -16.67
C ASN A 126 5.04 -3.77 -15.29
N THR A 127 6.30 -3.35 -15.13
CA THR A 127 6.82 -2.80 -13.86
C THR A 127 6.06 -1.55 -13.41
N PRO A 128 5.85 -0.52 -14.25
CA PRO A 128 5.13 0.68 -13.79
C PRO A 128 3.71 0.38 -13.30
N SER A 129 2.94 -0.44 -14.03
CA SER A 129 1.58 -0.82 -13.63
C SER A 129 1.53 -1.60 -12.33
N PHE A 130 2.47 -2.53 -12.12
CA PHE A 130 2.49 -3.33 -10.90
C PHE A 130 2.93 -2.50 -9.69
N VAL A 131 3.99 -1.72 -9.85
CA VAL A 131 4.55 -0.91 -8.76
C VAL A 131 3.57 0.18 -8.32
N LEU A 132 2.74 0.73 -9.22
CA LEU A 132 1.65 1.64 -8.84
C LEU A 132 0.71 1.00 -7.81
N ALA A 133 0.24 -0.23 -8.09
CA ALA A 133 -0.65 -0.93 -7.16
C ALA A 133 0.07 -1.27 -5.84
N ALA A 134 1.32 -1.72 -5.92
CA ALA A 134 2.14 -2.03 -4.74
C ALA A 134 2.39 -0.79 -3.86
N GLU A 135 2.60 0.36 -4.49
CA GLU A 135 2.79 1.66 -3.85
C GLU A 135 1.53 2.09 -3.13
N ALA A 136 0.36 2.04 -3.78
CA ALA A 136 -0.91 2.42 -3.15
C ALA A 136 -1.26 1.55 -1.93
N ILE A 137 -0.98 0.24 -1.99
CA ILE A 137 -1.14 -0.68 -0.85
C ILE A 137 -0.20 -0.29 0.30
N SER A 138 1.04 0.08 -0.03
CA SER A 138 2.03 0.51 0.96
C SER A 138 1.69 1.87 1.56
N ALA A 139 1.16 2.81 0.77
CA ALA A 139 0.68 4.11 1.23
C ALA A 139 -0.38 3.95 2.32
N PHE A 140 -1.38 3.10 2.07
CA PHE A 140 -2.43 2.80 3.03
C PHE A 140 -1.88 2.19 4.33
N THR A 141 -0.91 1.28 4.20
CA THR A 141 -0.27 0.63 5.34
C THR A 141 0.49 1.64 6.20
N VAL A 142 1.34 2.48 5.60
CA VAL A 142 2.13 3.50 6.30
C VAL A 142 1.24 4.51 7.01
N GLN A 143 0.20 5.01 6.33
CA GLN A 143 -0.72 5.98 6.92
C GLN A 143 -1.49 5.39 8.11
N TYR A 144 -1.83 4.10 8.05
CA TYR A 144 -2.46 3.41 9.17
C TYR A 144 -1.52 3.35 10.37
N TYR A 145 -0.26 2.93 10.16
CA TYR A 145 0.76 2.91 11.22
C TYR A 145 1.00 4.29 11.82
N ALA A 146 1.19 5.32 11.00
CA ALA A 146 1.35 6.70 11.46
C ALA A 146 0.17 7.16 12.34
N GLY A 147 -1.06 6.75 12.01
CA GLY A 147 -2.26 7.05 12.79
C GLY A 147 -2.37 6.29 14.12
N ILE A 148 -1.92 5.04 14.19
CA ILE A 148 -2.09 4.22 15.41
C ILE A 148 -0.92 4.30 16.39
N ILE A 149 0.32 4.55 15.93
CA ILE A 149 1.53 4.62 16.78
C ILE A 149 1.31 5.48 18.04
N PRO A 150 0.82 6.73 17.97
CA PRO A 150 0.63 7.56 19.16
C PRO A 150 -0.51 7.07 20.07
N LEU A 151 -1.37 6.17 19.59
CA LEU A 151 -2.55 5.66 20.29
C LEU A 151 -2.31 4.29 20.96
N ILE A 152 -1.15 3.68 20.75
CA ILE A 152 -0.81 2.38 21.37
C ILE A 152 -0.38 2.59 22.82
N ILE A 153 -1.04 1.85 23.71
CA ILE A 153 -0.74 1.75 25.15
C ILE A 153 0.08 0.47 25.36
N GLY A 154 1.18 0.58 26.11
CA GLY A 154 2.12 -0.50 26.39
C GLY A 154 3.40 -0.38 25.56
N ASP A 155 4.56 -0.53 26.21
CA ASP A 155 5.86 -0.29 25.60
C ASP A 155 6.20 -1.33 24.52
N GLU A 156 5.96 -2.62 24.78
CA GLU A 156 6.25 -3.70 23.82
C GLU A 156 5.42 -3.53 22.54
N GLN A 157 4.12 -3.24 22.69
CA GLN A 157 3.20 -3.02 21.57
C GLN A 157 3.55 -1.75 20.79
N ARG A 158 3.87 -0.66 21.48
CA ARG A 158 4.25 0.61 20.84
C ARG A 158 5.57 0.48 20.08
N GLN A 159 6.57 -0.18 20.68
CA GLN A 159 7.83 -0.48 20.01
C GLN A 159 7.62 -1.37 18.78
N LEU A 160 6.75 -2.38 18.87
CA LEU A 160 6.42 -3.23 17.72
C LEU A 160 5.86 -2.41 16.55
N VAL A 161 4.78 -1.64 16.78
CA VAL A 161 4.14 -0.89 15.69
C VAL A 161 5.03 0.20 15.13
N ALA A 162 5.88 0.82 15.95
CA ALA A 162 6.85 1.82 15.50
C ALA A 162 7.90 1.18 14.58
N ARG A 163 8.45 0.01 14.96
CA ARG A 163 9.45 -0.71 14.15
C ARG A 163 8.88 -1.20 12.82
N ILE A 164 7.64 -1.70 12.82
CA ILE A 164 6.95 -2.07 11.57
C ILE A 164 6.70 -0.82 10.74
N GLY A 165 6.14 0.25 11.32
CA GLY A 165 5.86 1.50 10.62
C GLY A 165 7.09 2.11 9.95
N LEU A 166 8.26 2.08 10.61
CA LEU A 166 9.53 2.54 10.02
C LEU A 166 9.95 1.70 8.81
N ASN A 167 9.82 0.37 8.88
CA ASN A 167 10.13 -0.50 7.74
C ASN A 167 9.15 -0.28 6.57
N GLU A 168 7.85 -0.19 6.88
CA GLU A 168 6.82 0.09 5.88
C GLU A 168 7.02 1.46 5.20
N ALA A 169 7.45 2.48 5.94
CA ALA A 169 7.77 3.79 5.38
C ALA A 169 8.95 3.74 4.41
N ALA A 170 10.01 2.99 4.75
CA ALA A 170 11.13 2.75 3.83
C ALA A 170 10.69 2.00 2.57
N ALA A 171 9.89 0.94 2.73
CA ALA A 171 9.33 0.17 1.61
C ALA A 171 8.50 1.06 0.68
N PHE A 172 7.68 1.94 1.24
CA PHE A 172 6.87 2.90 0.50
C PHE A 172 7.74 3.87 -0.32
N GLY A 173 8.78 4.45 0.30
CA GLY A 173 9.73 5.33 -0.39
C GLY A 173 10.48 4.63 -1.54
N VAL A 174 10.86 3.36 -1.36
CA VAL A 174 11.50 2.55 -2.42
C VAL A 174 10.56 2.38 -3.61
N LEU A 175 9.28 2.05 -3.38
CA LEU A 175 8.30 1.89 -4.46
C LEU A 175 8.06 3.21 -5.20
N ARG A 176 7.92 4.32 -4.47
CA ARG A 176 7.79 5.65 -5.10
C ARG A 176 9.04 6.07 -5.87
N THR A 177 10.22 5.67 -5.42
CA THR A 177 11.47 5.91 -6.15
C THR A 177 11.48 5.17 -7.50
N ILE A 178 11.04 3.91 -7.53
CA ILE A 178 10.91 3.12 -8.78
C ILE A 178 9.94 3.81 -9.75
N LEU A 179 8.81 4.33 -9.27
CA LEU A 179 7.87 5.05 -10.13
C LEU A 179 8.44 6.39 -10.60
N ASN A 180 9.18 7.09 -9.74
CA ASN A 180 9.76 8.39 -10.04
C ASN A 180 10.84 8.33 -11.13
N ASP A 181 11.58 7.23 -11.22
CA ASP A 181 12.58 6.99 -12.28
C ASP A 181 11.95 7.09 -13.69
N GLY A 182 10.69 6.66 -13.82
CA GLY A 182 9.91 6.74 -15.05
C GLY A 182 8.81 7.81 -15.05
N VAL A 183 8.89 8.85 -14.20
CA VAL A 183 7.76 9.76 -13.94
C VAL A 183 7.18 10.42 -15.19
N ASN A 184 8.03 10.77 -16.16
CA ASN A 184 7.63 11.38 -17.45
C ASN A 184 7.45 10.35 -18.57
N SER A 185 7.79 9.09 -18.32
CA SER A 185 7.61 8.01 -19.29
C SER A 185 6.13 7.63 -19.38
N THR A 186 5.70 7.24 -20.57
CA THR A 186 4.37 6.67 -20.76
C THR A 186 4.27 5.31 -20.08
N VAL A 187 3.05 4.89 -19.77
CA VAL A 187 2.76 3.58 -19.18
C VAL A 187 2.28 2.65 -20.28
N PRO A 188 3.13 1.79 -20.88
CA PRO A 188 2.69 1.00 -22.03
C PRO A 188 1.51 0.08 -21.65
N PRO A 189 0.53 -0.10 -22.55
CA PRO A 189 0.42 0.45 -23.91
C PRO A 189 -0.27 1.84 -23.99
N TYR A 190 -0.48 2.52 -22.87
CA TYR A 190 -1.20 3.78 -22.79
C TYR A 190 -0.34 4.99 -23.17
N THR A 191 -1.01 6.07 -23.55
CA THR A 191 -0.38 7.35 -23.90
C THR A 191 -0.16 8.28 -22.70
N PHE A 192 -0.83 8.03 -21.57
CA PHE A 192 -0.63 8.79 -20.34
C PHE A 192 0.70 8.45 -19.68
N THR A 193 1.24 9.43 -18.95
CA THR A 193 2.51 9.30 -18.22
C THR A 193 2.32 8.67 -16.85
N MET A 194 3.41 8.24 -16.21
CA MET A 194 3.37 7.83 -14.80
C MET A 194 2.94 8.96 -13.86
N ALA A 195 3.34 10.20 -14.13
CA ALA A 195 2.87 11.37 -13.39
C ALA A 195 1.35 11.51 -13.47
N GLU A 196 0.78 11.40 -14.68
CA GLU A 196 -0.66 11.48 -14.87
C GLU A 196 -1.37 10.32 -14.18
N LEU A 197 -0.90 9.09 -14.36
CA LEU A 197 -1.49 7.90 -13.74
C LEU A 197 -1.53 8.04 -12.21
N THR A 198 -0.40 8.38 -11.58
CA THR A 198 -0.32 8.55 -10.12
C THR A 198 -1.24 9.65 -9.62
N ASN A 199 -1.25 10.81 -10.28
CA ASN A 199 -2.12 11.92 -9.89
C ASN A 199 -3.61 11.54 -9.98
N ARG A 200 -4.04 10.89 -11.07
CA ARG A 200 -5.43 10.43 -11.25
C ARG A 200 -5.83 9.38 -10.22
N THR A 201 -4.96 8.45 -9.90
CA THR A 201 -5.25 7.45 -8.86
C THR A 201 -5.32 8.08 -7.47
N SER A 202 -4.42 9.02 -7.14
CA SER A 202 -4.44 9.72 -5.86
C SER A 202 -5.72 10.55 -5.67
N GLU A 203 -6.24 11.19 -6.73
CA GLU A 203 -7.55 11.86 -6.73
C GLU A 203 -8.68 10.90 -6.31
N VAL A 204 -8.66 9.65 -6.83
CA VAL A 204 -9.64 8.62 -6.45
C VAL A 204 -9.45 8.20 -4.99
N VAL A 205 -8.21 7.97 -4.52
CA VAL A 205 -7.94 7.61 -3.12
C VAL A 205 -8.45 8.70 -2.17
N ASN A 206 -8.20 9.96 -2.49
CA ASN A 206 -8.67 11.11 -1.71
C ASN A 206 -10.21 11.16 -1.66
N ARG A 207 -10.86 11.04 -2.83
CA ARG A 207 -12.34 11.03 -2.92
C ARG A 207 -12.97 9.90 -2.11
N LEU A 208 -12.41 8.69 -2.17
CA LEU A 208 -12.95 7.52 -1.46
C LEU A 208 -12.61 7.55 0.04
N GLY A 209 -11.42 8.03 0.39
CA GLY A 209 -10.92 8.08 1.75
C GLY A 209 -11.45 9.25 2.60
N GLY A 210 -12.08 10.24 1.98
CA GLY A 210 -12.83 11.29 2.66
C GLY A 210 -11.95 12.35 3.32
N CYS A 211 -11.55 12.13 4.57
CA CYS A 211 -10.95 13.17 5.40
C CYS A 211 -9.47 13.41 5.11
N GLY A 212 -9.09 14.65 4.86
CA GLY A 212 -7.68 15.06 4.69
C GLY A 212 -7.03 14.46 3.44
N VAL A 213 -5.72 14.66 3.33
CA VAL A 213 -4.91 14.10 2.23
C VAL A 213 -4.63 12.63 2.54
N LYS A 214 -5.04 11.76 1.62
CA LYS A 214 -4.90 10.31 1.68
C LYS A 214 -3.89 9.75 0.70
N ASP A 215 -3.60 10.50 -0.34
CA ASP A 215 -2.60 10.16 -1.32
C ASP A 215 -2.25 11.38 -2.16
N GLU A 216 -1.06 11.37 -2.73
CA GLU A 216 -0.58 12.43 -3.60
C GLU A 216 0.25 11.84 -4.75
N GLY A 217 0.09 12.43 -5.94
CA GLY A 217 0.87 12.04 -7.11
C GLY A 217 2.37 12.29 -6.91
N LEU A 218 3.20 11.76 -7.81
CA LEU A 218 4.66 11.93 -7.77
C LEU A 218 5.11 13.36 -8.07
N ILE A 219 4.24 14.13 -8.73
CA ILE A 219 4.43 15.54 -9.02
C ILE A 219 3.28 16.32 -8.39
N VAL A 220 3.61 17.34 -7.61
CA VAL A 220 2.65 18.22 -6.92
C VAL A 220 2.98 19.70 -7.19
N PRO A 221 2.02 20.62 -7.00
CA PRO A 221 2.31 22.05 -6.98
C PRO A 221 3.34 22.39 -5.89
N PHE A 222 4.10 23.48 -6.08
CA PHE A 222 5.12 23.90 -5.11
C PHE A 222 4.59 23.97 -3.69
N GLN A 223 3.36 24.43 -3.47
CA GLN A 223 2.73 24.60 -2.16
C GLN A 223 2.51 23.29 -1.37
N LEU A 224 2.58 22.14 -2.05
CA LEU A 224 2.47 20.82 -1.43
C LEU A 224 3.83 20.10 -1.37
N GLY A 225 4.84 20.60 -2.09
CA GLY A 225 6.17 20.03 -2.04
C GLY A 225 6.94 20.48 -0.80
N ALA A 226 8.00 19.73 -0.49
CA ALA A 226 8.85 20.02 0.67
C ALA A 226 9.33 21.49 0.69
N GLU A 227 9.14 22.13 1.83
CA GLU A 227 9.48 23.54 2.09
C GLU A 227 8.88 24.55 1.09
N ASN A 228 7.84 24.16 0.36
CA ASN A 228 7.28 24.90 -0.77
C ASN A 228 8.26 25.16 -1.93
N ARG A 229 9.28 24.31 -2.09
CA ARG A 229 10.44 24.57 -2.97
C ARG A 229 10.69 23.53 -4.05
N THR A 230 9.86 22.49 -4.12
CA THR A 230 9.98 21.44 -5.13
C THR A 230 8.60 21.03 -5.62
N THR A 231 8.52 20.51 -6.84
CA THR A 231 7.33 19.82 -7.35
C THR A 231 7.45 18.31 -7.23
N SER A 232 8.61 17.79 -6.83
CA SER A 232 8.84 16.36 -6.61
C SER A 232 8.20 15.90 -5.31
N ASN A 233 7.55 14.75 -5.34
CA ASN A 233 6.84 14.18 -4.20
C ASN A 233 7.13 12.69 -3.98
N VAL A 234 8.40 12.29 -3.96
CA VAL A 234 8.79 10.87 -3.79
C VAL A 234 8.50 10.38 -2.37
N VAL A 235 8.66 11.23 -1.36
CA VAL A 235 8.32 10.93 0.04
C VAL A 235 7.32 11.97 0.51
N PRO A 236 6.01 11.70 0.39
CA PRO A 236 4.98 12.68 0.73
C PRO A 236 4.90 12.91 2.24
N GLY A 237 4.60 14.14 2.62
CA GLY A 237 4.45 14.57 4.00
C GLY A 237 3.63 15.85 4.10
N ASP A 238 3.20 16.19 5.31
CA ASP A 238 2.53 17.45 5.57
C ASP A 238 3.50 18.66 5.44
N VAL A 239 3.02 19.84 5.80
CA VAL A 239 3.80 21.09 5.74
C VAL A 239 5.10 21.04 6.56
N ASN A 240 5.24 20.11 7.50
CA ASN A 240 6.45 19.87 8.31
C ASN A 240 7.19 18.59 7.88
N SER A 241 6.89 18.05 6.70
CA SER A 241 7.38 16.76 6.21
C SER A 241 7.07 15.57 7.12
N LEU A 242 5.99 15.65 7.91
CA LEU A 242 5.53 14.55 8.75
C LEU A 242 4.63 13.61 7.95
N ALA A 243 4.74 12.31 8.21
CA ALA A 243 3.93 11.31 7.52
C ALA A 243 2.42 11.56 7.74
N HIS A 244 1.63 11.49 6.67
CA HIS A 244 0.18 11.61 6.77
C HIS A 244 -0.41 10.48 7.61
N ALA A 245 -1.16 10.84 8.65
CA ALA A 245 -1.96 9.90 9.42
C ALA A 245 -3.33 9.70 8.76
N ARG A 246 -3.76 8.44 8.65
CA ARG A 246 -5.13 8.14 8.20
C ARG A 246 -6.06 7.98 9.39
N PHE A 247 -7.07 8.86 9.46
CA PHE A 247 -8.27 8.66 10.26
C PHE A 247 -9.34 7.92 9.43
N GLU A 248 -10.12 7.07 10.11
CA GLU A 248 -11.18 6.28 9.51
C GLU A 248 -12.36 7.18 9.09
N ARG A 249 -13.09 6.71 8.07
CA ARG A 249 -14.23 7.42 7.47
C ARG A 249 -15.42 7.40 8.43
#